data_AF-A0A1N7HHJ2-F1
#
_entry.id   AF-A0A1N7HHJ2-F1
#
_cell.length_a   1.000
_cell.length_b   1.000
_cell.length_c   1.000
_cell.angle_alpha   90.00
_cell.angle_beta   90.00
_cell.angle_gamma   90.00
#
_symmetry.space_group_name_H-M   'P 1'
#
loop_
_entity.id
_entity.type
_entity.pdbx_description
1 polymer ?
#
loop_
_entity_poly.entity_id
_entity_poly.type
_entity_poly.pdbx_seq_one_letter_code
_entity_poly.pdbx_strand_id
1 'polypeptide(L)'
;MTPGARIQAAIDVLDRIGAGTPAEKALTGWARGARFAGSGDRAAVRDHVYQALRCWRSYACLGGGDTGRARMIGALRAADLDPDTLFTGEGHAPAPLSEAERGAGSLPSGADAHDLPDWLWAQFQSDLGEGAARAALALRERAPVMLRVNLARAGLQDVISLLAEDGIHSEPHPIAKSALLVIDGARRVARSRAYLDGLAELQDGSGQAAMEAIPLPSNGGILDYCAGGGGKALALAAQGARKVYAHDIDAARMADLPARAARSGADVEILDGSKLVDKAPYSLILCDAPCSGSGTWRRTPDAKWRLTPERLDELKQMQSAILREAAQLVGSGGRLIYATCSVLHAENEARIDAFLQATPNWHQTFAQRFDVSDGGDGFFVAHLARI
;
A
#
# COMPACT_ATOMS: atom_id res chain seq x y z
N MET A 1 -12.10 -7.98 -25.74
CA MET A 1 -12.41 -9.35 -25.27
C MET A 1 -13.83 -9.39 -24.74
N THR A 2 -14.57 -10.49 -24.91
CA THR A 2 -15.89 -10.67 -24.27
C THR A 2 -15.72 -10.81 -22.73
N PRO A 3 -16.77 -10.57 -21.93
CA PRO A 3 -16.73 -10.82 -20.49
C PRO A 3 -16.27 -12.25 -20.15
N GLY A 4 -16.84 -13.28 -20.76
CA GLY A 4 -16.40 -14.68 -20.57
C GLY A 4 -14.93 -14.92 -20.90
N ALA A 5 -14.41 -14.32 -21.99
CA ALA A 5 -12.99 -14.43 -22.34
C ALA A 5 -12.06 -13.77 -21.30
N ARG A 6 -12.52 -12.71 -20.63
CA ARG A 6 -11.78 -12.09 -19.52
C ARG A 6 -11.76 -12.99 -18.28
N ILE A 7 -12.85 -13.72 -18.02
CA ILE A 7 -12.88 -14.74 -16.96
C ILE A 7 -11.88 -15.85 -17.26
N GLN A 8 -11.89 -16.42 -18.48
CA GLN A 8 -10.91 -17.45 -18.85
C GLN A 8 -9.46 -16.97 -18.69
N ALA A 9 -9.16 -15.75 -19.14
CA ALA A 9 -7.83 -15.17 -18.96
C ALA A 9 -7.45 -15.00 -17.46
N ALA A 10 -8.41 -14.62 -16.61
CA ALA A 10 -8.19 -14.55 -15.17
C ALA A 10 -7.94 -15.94 -14.56
N ILE A 11 -8.69 -16.97 -14.97
CA ILE A 11 -8.47 -18.37 -14.57
C ILE A 11 -7.02 -18.78 -14.83
N ASP A 12 -6.55 -18.61 -16.06
CA ASP A 12 -5.19 -19.02 -16.46
C ASP A 12 -4.10 -18.29 -15.66
N VAL A 13 -4.32 -17.01 -15.36
CA VAL A 13 -3.39 -16.21 -14.55
C VAL A 13 -3.42 -16.67 -13.08
N LEU A 14 -4.60 -16.91 -12.51
CA LEU A 14 -4.76 -17.37 -11.14
C LEU A 14 -4.15 -18.75 -10.92
N ASP A 15 -4.26 -19.67 -11.89
CA ASP A 15 -3.61 -20.98 -11.83
C ASP A 15 -2.08 -20.87 -11.77
N ARG A 16 -1.49 -19.96 -12.56
CA ARG A 16 -0.04 -19.69 -12.50
C ARG A 16 0.37 -19.10 -11.14
N ILE A 17 -0.47 -18.27 -10.56
CA ILE A 17 -0.22 -17.69 -9.22
C ILE A 17 -0.36 -18.75 -8.15
N GLY A 18 -1.37 -19.61 -8.21
CA GLY A 18 -1.54 -20.77 -7.33
C GLY A 18 -0.37 -21.75 -7.40
N ALA A 19 0.29 -21.85 -8.56
CA ALA A 19 1.52 -22.60 -8.75
C ALA A 19 2.81 -21.86 -8.26
N GLY A 20 2.69 -20.68 -7.65
CA GLY A 20 3.80 -19.94 -7.04
C GLY A 20 4.37 -18.78 -7.88
N THR A 21 3.79 -18.45 -9.04
CA THR A 21 4.25 -17.29 -9.82
C THR A 21 3.78 -15.97 -9.16
N PRO A 22 4.66 -14.98 -8.93
CA PRO A 22 4.23 -13.66 -8.45
C PRO A 22 3.19 -13.01 -9.36
N ALA A 23 2.20 -12.31 -8.79
CA ALA A 23 1.03 -11.84 -9.53
C ALA A 23 1.39 -10.91 -10.70
N GLU A 24 2.27 -9.93 -10.47
CA GLU A 24 2.73 -9.01 -11.52
C GLU A 24 3.44 -9.74 -12.66
N LYS A 25 4.25 -10.75 -12.34
CA LYS A 25 4.94 -11.58 -13.33
C LYS A 25 3.95 -12.41 -14.14
N ALA A 26 2.96 -13.02 -13.48
CA ALA A 26 1.91 -13.80 -14.15
C ALA A 26 1.08 -12.95 -15.10
N LEU A 27 0.64 -11.77 -14.65
CA LEU A 27 -0.11 -10.80 -15.45
C LEU A 27 0.69 -10.24 -16.62
N THR A 28 1.97 -9.87 -16.39
CA THR A 28 2.86 -9.38 -17.45
C THR A 28 3.14 -10.48 -18.48
N GLY A 29 3.35 -11.71 -18.02
CA GLY A 29 3.54 -12.88 -18.89
C GLY A 29 2.31 -13.14 -19.77
N TRP A 30 1.11 -13.15 -19.18
CA TRP A 30 -0.14 -13.24 -19.94
C TRP A 30 -0.28 -12.09 -20.95
N ALA A 31 -0.04 -10.85 -20.50
CA ALA A 31 -0.16 -9.67 -21.32
C ALA A 31 0.76 -9.73 -22.57
N ARG A 32 2.01 -10.17 -22.43
CA ARG A 32 2.93 -10.31 -23.57
C ARG A 32 2.44 -11.33 -24.61
N GLY A 33 1.79 -12.41 -24.17
CA GLY A 33 1.19 -13.41 -25.06
C GLY A 33 -0.13 -12.96 -25.69
N ALA A 34 -0.94 -12.18 -24.97
CA ALA A 34 -2.27 -11.73 -25.40
C ALA A 34 -2.19 -10.47 -26.29
N ARG A 35 -1.64 -10.56 -27.50
CA ARG A 35 -1.51 -9.42 -28.44
C ARG A 35 -2.87 -8.83 -28.86
N PHE A 36 -3.94 -9.63 -28.82
CA PHE A 36 -5.31 -9.23 -29.12
C PHE A 36 -5.98 -8.40 -28.00
N ALA A 37 -5.42 -8.38 -26.79
CA ALA A 37 -6.01 -7.67 -25.66
C ALA A 37 -5.62 -6.18 -25.70
N GLY A 38 -6.61 -5.30 -25.80
CA GLY A 38 -6.43 -3.86 -25.66
C GLY A 38 -6.15 -3.44 -24.21
N SER A 39 -5.84 -2.15 -23.98
CA SER A 39 -5.59 -1.61 -22.64
C SER A 39 -6.77 -1.81 -21.68
N GLY A 40 -8.01 -1.64 -22.17
CA GLY A 40 -9.22 -1.89 -21.40
C GLY A 40 -9.41 -3.36 -21.00
N ASP A 41 -9.09 -4.29 -21.91
CA ASP A 41 -9.17 -5.73 -21.62
C ASP A 41 -8.13 -6.15 -20.58
N ARG A 42 -6.89 -5.68 -20.72
CA ARG A 42 -5.81 -5.93 -19.75
C ARG A 42 -6.15 -5.39 -18.37
N ALA A 43 -6.75 -4.21 -18.32
CA ALA A 43 -7.23 -3.63 -17.06
C ALA A 43 -8.32 -4.50 -16.43
N ALA A 44 -9.31 -4.95 -17.20
CA ALA A 44 -10.39 -5.80 -16.68
C ALA A 44 -9.89 -7.15 -16.16
N VAL A 45 -8.98 -7.82 -16.89
CA VAL A 45 -8.36 -9.08 -16.42
C VAL A 45 -7.56 -8.86 -15.15
N ARG A 46 -6.78 -7.76 -15.08
CA ARG A 46 -6.05 -7.39 -13.87
C ARG A 46 -7.01 -7.15 -12.70
N ASP A 47 -8.13 -6.46 -12.92
CA ASP A 47 -9.11 -6.17 -11.89
C ASP A 47 -9.71 -7.47 -11.32
N HIS A 48 -10.06 -8.45 -12.16
CA HIS A 48 -10.48 -9.79 -11.70
C HIS A 48 -9.41 -10.51 -10.88
N VAL A 49 -8.17 -10.54 -11.39
CA VAL A 49 -7.07 -11.25 -10.72
C VAL A 49 -6.75 -10.63 -9.36
N TYR A 50 -6.64 -9.30 -9.27
CA TYR A 50 -6.37 -8.64 -7.98
C TYR A 50 -7.54 -8.78 -7.00
N GLN A 51 -8.79 -8.76 -7.47
CA GLN A 51 -9.93 -9.02 -6.59
C GLN A 51 -9.93 -10.47 -6.08
N ALA A 52 -9.63 -11.45 -6.94
CA ALA A 52 -9.49 -12.83 -6.52
C ALA A 52 -8.34 -13.04 -5.53
N LEU A 53 -7.23 -12.29 -5.65
CA LEU A 53 -6.14 -12.34 -4.67
C LEU A 53 -6.52 -11.71 -3.32
N ARG A 54 -7.36 -10.67 -3.33
CA ARG A 54 -7.93 -10.09 -2.11
C ARG A 54 -8.83 -11.09 -1.40
N CYS A 55 -9.66 -11.81 -2.17
CA CYS A 55 -10.65 -12.78 -1.71
C CYS A 55 -10.23 -14.25 -1.95
N TRP A 56 -8.94 -14.55 -1.83
CA TRP A 56 -8.34 -15.80 -2.33
C TRP A 56 -8.89 -17.09 -1.71
N ARG A 57 -9.17 -17.08 -0.40
CA ARG A 57 -9.70 -18.25 0.33
C ARG A 57 -11.22 -18.25 0.29
N SER A 58 -11.86 -17.10 0.49
CA SER A 58 -13.32 -17.01 0.45
C SER A 58 -13.89 -17.39 -0.92
N TYR A 59 -13.24 -16.98 -2.02
CA TYR A 59 -13.63 -17.41 -3.36
C TYR A 59 -13.33 -18.88 -3.63
N ALA A 60 -12.29 -19.46 -3.01
CA ALA A 60 -12.04 -20.89 -3.11
C ALA A 60 -13.14 -21.70 -2.41
N CYS A 61 -13.57 -21.28 -1.21
CA CYS A 61 -14.71 -21.87 -0.50
C CYS A 61 -15.99 -21.80 -1.33
N LEU A 62 -16.36 -20.61 -1.80
CA LEU A 62 -17.59 -20.41 -2.59
C LEU A 62 -17.55 -21.12 -3.95
N GLY A 63 -16.37 -21.26 -4.52
CA GLY A 63 -16.12 -21.95 -5.79
C GLY A 63 -16.01 -23.46 -5.68
N GLY A 64 -15.82 -23.99 -4.47
CA GLY A 64 -15.64 -25.43 -4.23
C GLY A 64 -14.27 -25.98 -4.63
N GLY A 65 -13.21 -25.17 -4.60
CA GLY A 65 -11.86 -25.65 -4.89
C GLY A 65 -10.78 -24.57 -5.04
N ASP A 66 -9.53 -25.02 -5.22
CA ASP A 66 -8.33 -24.18 -5.23
C ASP A 66 -7.77 -23.88 -6.64
N THR A 67 -8.54 -24.14 -7.69
CA THR A 67 -8.15 -23.74 -9.05
C THR A 67 -8.54 -22.29 -9.31
N GLY A 68 -7.90 -21.66 -10.30
CA GLY A 68 -8.32 -20.37 -10.83
C GLY A 68 -9.78 -20.41 -11.30
N ARG A 69 -10.20 -21.54 -11.88
CA ARG A 69 -11.59 -21.80 -12.27
C ARG A 69 -12.55 -21.74 -11.09
N ALA A 70 -12.27 -22.50 -10.03
CA ALA A 70 -13.08 -22.49 -8.82
C ALA A 70 -13.14 -21.08 -8.22
N ARG A 71 -12.01 -20.37 -8.13
CA ARG A 71 -12.00 -18.98 -7.63
C ARG A 71 -12.83 -18.02 -8.46
N MET A 72 -12.86 -18.17 -9.79
CA MET A 72 -13.73 -17.34 -10.63
C MET A 72 -15.21 -17.71 -10.52
N ILE A 73 -15.55 -18.98 -10.29
CA ILE A 73 -16.92 -19.39 -9.93
C ILE A 73 -17.31 -18.76 -8.59
N GLY A 74 -16.44 -18.86 -7.58
CA GLY A 74 -16.66 -18.26 -6.27
C GLY A 74 -16.78 -16.74 -6.31
N ALA A 75 -16.02 -16.08 -7.18
CA ALA A 75 -16.12 -14.64 -7.41
C ALA A 75 -17.50 -14.21 -7.92
N LEU A 76 -18.08 -14.98 -8.86
CA LEU A 76 -19.42 -14.70 -9.39
C LEU A 76 -20.49 -14.95 -8.33
N ARG A 77 -20.41 -16.06 -7.60
CA ARG A 77 -21.32 -16.37 -6.48
C ARG A 77 -21.25 -15.31 -5.37
N ALA A 78 -20.06 -14.83 -5.03
CA ALA A 78 -19.88 -13.77 -4.05
C ALA A 78 -20.52 -12.43 -4.49
N ALA A 79 -20.67 -12.22 -5.80
CA ALA A 79 -21.32 -11.06 -6.39
C ALA A 79 -22.82 -11.30 -6.67
N ASP A 80 -23.39 -12.41 -6.21
CA ASP A 80 -24.77 -12.85 -6.50
C ASP A 80 -25.07 -12.97 -8.01
N LEU A 81 -24.05 -13.38 -8.78
CA LEU A 81 -24.14 -13.61 -10.22
C LEU A 81 -24.11 -15.10 -10.52
N ASP A 82 -25.01 -15.55 -11.39
CA ASP A 82 -25.02 -16.92 -11.89
C ASP A 82 -23.78 -17.20 -12.77
N PRO A 83 -22.90 -18.14 -12.38
CA PRO A 83 -21.73 -18.50 -13.18
C PRO A 83 -22.06 -18.94 -14.62
N ASP A 84 -23.21 -19.54 -14.89
CA ASP A 84 -23.56 -19.99 -16.25
C ASP A 84 -23.63 -18.84 -17.27
N THR A 85 -23.84 -17.60 -16.81
CA THR A 85 -23.86 -16.41 -17.67
C THR A 85 -22.50 -16.11 -18.31
N LEU A 86 -21.41 -16.58 -17.71
CA LEU A 86 -20.04 -16.32 -18.18
C LEU A 86 -19.27 -17.61 -18.50
N PHE A 87 -19.74 -18.75 -18.01
CA PHE A 87 -19.21 -20.08 -18.28
C PHE A 87 -20.05 -20.76 -19.35
N THR A 88 -20.05 -20.21 -20.56
CA THR A 88 -20.90 -20.71 -21.66
C THR A 88 -20.17 -21.68 -22.60
N GLY A 89 -18.84 -21.71 -22.56
CA GLY A 89 -18.00 -22.37 -23.57
C GLY A 89 -18.01 -21.71 -24.94
N GLU A 90 -18.73 -20.59 -25.12
CA GLU A 90 -18.82 -19.90 -26.40
C GLU A 90 -17.57 -19.04 -26.65
N GLY A 91 -16.98 -19.19 -27.84
CA GLY A 91 -15.79 -18.45 -28.24
C GLY A 91 -14.59 -18.77 -27.34
N HIS A 92 -14.23 -17.83 -26.47
CA HIS A 92 -13.13 -17.95 -25.50
C HIS A 92 -13.62 -17.95 -24.04
N ALA A 93 -14.92 -18.10 -23.81
CA ALA A 93 -15.48 -18.25 -22.47
C ALA A 93 -15.08 -19.62 -21.87
N PRO A 94 -14.94 -19.71 -20.53
CA PRO A 94 -14.70 -20.99 -19.88
C PRO A 94 -15.84 -21.97 -20.17
N ALA A 95 -15.51 -23.27 -20.18
CA ALA A 95 -16.48 -24.33 -20.40
C ALA A 95 -17.62 -24.29 -19.35
N PRO A 96 -18.85 -24.73 -19.72
CA PRO A 96 -19.98 -24.82 -18.80
C PRO A 96 -19.67 -25.52 -17.48
N LEU A 97 -20.35 -25.10 -16.43
CA LEU A 97 -20.22 -25.74 -15.12
C LEU A 97 -20.69 -27.20 -15.21
N SER A 98 -19.87 -28.10 -14.67
CA SER A 98 -20.27 -29.48 -14.41
C SER A 98 -21.34 -29.54 -13.31
N GLU A 99 -22.07 -30.66 -13.23
CA GLU A 99 -23.03 -30.89 -12.13
C GLU A 99 -22.36 -30.80 -10.75
N ALA A 100 -21.14 -31.33 -10.64
CA ALA A 100 -20.34 -31.22 -9.43
C ALA A 100 -20.05 -29.75 -9.07
N GLU A 101 -19.64 -28.93 -10.03
CA GLU A 101 -19.37 -27.50 -9.77
C GLU A 101 -20.63 -26.73 -9.37
N ARG A 102 -21.79 -27.05 -9.97
CA ARG A 102 -23.08 -26.42 -9.61
C ARG A 102 -23.47 -26.70 -8.16
N GLY A 103 -23.25 -27.94 -7.69
CA GLY A 103 -23.51 -28.35 -6.31
C GLY A 103 -22.37 -28.10 -5.33
N ALA A 104 -21.18 -27.72 -5.80
CA ALA A 104 -20.01 -27.48 -4.95
C ALA A 104 -20.03 -26.09 -4.31
N GLY A 105 -19.17 -25.94 -3.30
CA GLY A 105 -18.94 -24.68 -2.59
C GLY A 105 -19.46 -24.71 -1.16
N SER A 106 -18.91 -23.84 -0.32
CA SER A 106 -19.31 -23.68 1.07
C SER A 106 -19.19 -22.22 1.50
N LEU A 107 -19.92 -21.86 2.56
CA LEU A 107 -19.75 -20.56 3.18
C LEU A 107 -18.38 -20.50 3.86
N PRO A 108 -17.56 -19.48 3.58
CA PRO A 108 -16.27 -19.34 4.23
C PRO A 108 -16.45 -19.04 5.73
N SER A 109 -15.53 -19.55 6.55
CA SER A 109 -15.54 -19.35 8.02
C SER A 109 -14.11 -19.17 8.54
N GLY A 110 -13.95 -18.74 9.80
CA GLY A 110 -12.62 -18.57 10.40
C GLY A 110 -11.70 -17.69 9.54
N ALA A 111 -10.47 -18.14 9.30
CA ALA A 111 -9.50 -17.41 8.48
C ALA A 111 -9.90 -17.32 6.99
N ASP A 112 -10.69 -18.27 6.46
CA ASP A 112 -11.17 -18.22 5.07
C ASP A 112 -12.07 -17.00 4.86
N ALA A 113 -12.96 -16.70 5.81
CA ALA A 113 -13.88 -15.56 5.74
C ALA A 113 -13.16 -14.20 5.77
N HIS A 114 -11.94 -14.18 6.30
CA HIS A 114 -11.11 -13.00 6.46
C HIS A 114 -9.98 -12.92 5.42
N ASP A 115 -9.90 -13.92 4.53
CA ASP A 115 -8.90 -14.01 3.47
C ASP A 115 -7.48 -13.77 3.98
N LEU A 116 -7.11 -14.47 5.06
CA LEU A 116 -5.78 -14.45 5.62
C LEU A 116 -5.27 -15.89 5.79
N PRO A 117 -3.95 -16.14 5.71
CA PRO A 117 -3.36 -17.37 6.23
C PRO A 117 -3.71 -17.57 7.71
N ASP A 118 -3.84 -18.81 8.17
CA ASP A 118 -4.31 -19.11 9.54
C ASP A 118 -3.44 -18.44 10.61
N TRP A 119 -2.11 -18.47 10.43
CA TRP A 119 -1.16 -17.84 11.35
C TRP A 119 -1.31 -16.31 11.38
N LEU A 120 -1.59 -15.68 10.24
CA LEU A 120 -1.83 -14.24 10.17
C LEU A 120 -3.18 -13.87 10.77
N TRP A 121 -4.20 -14.71 10.59
CA TRP A 121 -5.50 -14.46 11.22
C TRP A 121 -5.38 -14.49 12.75
N ALA A 122 -4.69 -15.49 13.30
CA ALA A 122 -4.39 -15.53 14.74
C ALA A 122 -3.61 -14.29 15.21
N GLN A 123 -2.62 -13.84 14.43
CA GLN A 123 -1.87 -12.62 14.75
C GLN A 123 -2.75 -11.37 14.70
N PHE A 124 -3.62 -11.24 13.69
CA PHE A 124 -4.57 -10.12 13.60
C PHE A 124 -5.52 -10.09 14.79
N GLN A 125 -6.05 -11.24 15.19
CA GLN A 125 -6.92 -11.35 16.38
C GLN A 125 -6.20 -10.92 17.66
N SER A 126 -4.94 -11.32 17.81
CA SER A 126 -4.11 -10.92 18.95
C SER A 126 -3.82 -9.40 18.95
N ASP A 127 -3.40 -8.86 17.82
CA ASP A 127 -2.86 -7.49 17.74
C ASP A 127 -3.94 -6.42 17.61
N LEU A 128 -5.06 -6.73 16.96
CA LEU A 128 -6.13 -5.76 16.66
C LEU A 128 -7.40 -6.00 17.48
N GLY A 129 -7.50 -7.10 18.23
CA GLY A 129 -8.66 -7.44 19.05
C GLY A 129 -9.96 -7.39 18.25
N GLU A 130 -10.93 -6.62 18.74
CA GLU A 130 -12.24 -6.43 18.08
C GLU A 130 -12.14 -5.79 16.68
N GLY A 131 -11.04 -5.08 16.39
CA GLY A 131 -10.78 -4.47 15.08
C GLY A 131 -10.31 -5.46 14.00
N ALA A 132 -9.89 -6.67 14.39
CA ALA A 132 -9.25 -7.63 13.48
C ALA A 132 -10.12 -7.99 12.27
N ALA A 133 -11.39 -8.33 12.51
CA ALA A 133 -12.33 -8.69 11.46
C ALA A 133 -12.57 -7.52 10.50
N ARG A 134 -12.77 -6.30 11.04
CA ARG A 134 -12.99 -5.10 10.24
C ARG A 134 -11.80 -4.79 9.34
N ALA A 135 -10.58 -4.86 9.86
CA ALA A 135 -9.37 -4.62 9.09
C ALA A 135 -9.21 -5.67 7.96
N ALA A 136 -9.40 -6.95 8.27
CA ALA A 136 -9.31 -8.02 7.28
C ALA A 136 -10.35 -7.88 6.16
N LEU A 137 -11.60 -7.52 6.52
CA LEU A 137 -12.66 -7.24 5.54
C LEU A 137 -12.33 -6.01 4.68
N ALA A 138 -11.83 -4.92 5.27
CA ALA A 138 -11.40 -3.75 4.51
C ALA A 138 -10.24 -4.04 3.54
N LEU A 139 -9.37 -5.00 3.87
CA LEU A 139 -8.29 -5.48 2.99
C LEU A 139 -8.80 -6.32 1.80
N ARG A 140 -10.06 -6.77 1.82
CA ARG A 140 -10.71 -7.45 0.69
C ARG A 140 -11.22 -6.48 -0.37
N GLU A 141 -11.36 -5.21 0.01
CA GLU A 141 -11.85 -4.16 -0.87
C GLU A 141 -10.74 -3.49 -1.65
N ARG A 142 -11.11 -2.82 -2.74
CA ARG A 142 -10.16 -1.98 -3.47
C ARG A 142 -9.84 -0.74 -2.65
N ALA A 143 -8.54 -0.43 -2.52
CA ALA A 143 -8.11 0.76 -1.81
C ALA A 143 -8.65 2.06 -2.44
N PRO A 144 -9.05 3.06 -1.62
CA PRO A 144 -9.41 4.37 -2.11
C PRO A 144 -8.21 5.04 -2.81
N VAL A 145 -8.53 5.87 -3.79
CA VAL A 145 -7.53 6.68 -4.48
C VAL A 145 -7.51 8.05 -3.82
N MET A 146 -6.45 8.26 -3.04
CA MET A 146 -6.24 9.46 -2.26
C MET A 146 -5.16 10.31 -2.92
N LEU A 147 -5.35 11.64 -2.91
CA LEU A 147 -4.37 12.62 -3.35
C LEU A 147 -3.94 13.46 -2.15
N ARG A 148 -2.65 13.81 -2.12
CA ARG A 148 -2.10 14.85 -1.24
C ARG A 148 -1.94 16.13 -2.05
N VAL A 149 -2.65 17.18 -1.69
CA VAL A 149 -2.45 18.51 -2.25
C VAL A 149 -1.16 19.13 -1.71
N ASN A 150 -0.37 19.70 -2.61
CA ASN A 150 0.81 20.48 -2.28
C ASN A 150 0.38 21.88 -1.82
N LEU A 151 0.04 22.00 -0.52
CA LEU A 151 -0.46 23.24 0.07
C LEU A 151 0.55 24.40 0.04
N ALA A 152 1.84 24.13 -0.24
CA ALA A 152 2.83 25.18 -0.50
C ALA A 152 2.65 25.85 -1.88
N ARG A 153 1.84 25.27 -2.77
CA ARG A 153 1.66 25.75 -4.16
C ARG A 153 0.22 26.06 -4.56
N ALA A 154 -0.77 25.38 -3.98
CA ALA A 154 -2.17 25.59 -4.32
C ALA A 154 -3.10 25.30 -3.13
N GLY A 155 -4.25 25.98 -3.11
CA GLY A 155 -5.33 25.70 -2.17
C GLY A 155 -6.09 24.42 -2.55
N LEU A 156 -6.74 23.81 -1.56
CA LEU A 156 -7.49 22.57 -1.75
C LEU A 156 -8.61 22.71 -2.81
N GLN A 157 -9.36 23.82 -2.79
CA GLN A 157 -10.47 24.08 -3.71
C GLN A 157 -10.01 24.36 -5.15
N ASP A 158 -8.85 24.98 -5.32
CA ASP A 158 -8.26 25.23 -6.64
C ASP A 158 -7.91 23.89 -7.31
N VAL A 159 -7.33 22.97 -6.54
CA VAL A 159 -6.99 21.63 -7.04
C VAL A 159 -8.23 20.80 -7.36
N ILE A 160 -9.28 20.87 -6.53
CA ILE A 160 -10.56 20.20 -6.82
C ILE A 160 -11.15 20.70 -8.15
N SER A 161 -11.16 22.03 -8.36
CA SER A 161 -11.67 22.64 -9.58
C SER A 161 -10.87 22.20 -10.81
N LEU A 162 -9.53 22.18 -10.70
CA LEU A 162 -8.65 21.74 -11.77
C LEU A 162 -8.82 20.25 -12.10
N LEU A 163 -9.01 19.40 -11.09
CA LEU A 163 -9.31 17.97 -11.27
C LEU A 163 -10.65 17.77 -12.00
N ALA A 164 -11.67 18.55 -11.65
CA ALA A 164 -12.99 18.48 -12.28
C ALA A 164 -12.94 18.81 -13.78
N GLU A 165 -12.13 19.80 -14.19
CA GLU A 165 -11.90 20.12 -15.61
C GLU A 165 -11.30 18.94 -16.39
N ASP A 166 -10.49 18.09 -15.73
CA ASP A 166 -9.92 16.88 -16.32
C ASP A 166 -10.85 15.64 -16.18
N GLY A 167 -12.09 15.86 -15.71
CA GLY A 167 -13.10 14.83 -15.49
C GLY A 167 -12.78 13.90 -14.32
N ILE A 168 -12.22 14.45 -13.24
CA ILE A 168 -11.94 13.74 -11.99
C ILE A 168 -12.73 14.42 -10.89
N HIS A 169 -13.65 13.69 -10.27
CA HIS A 169 -14.42 14.20 -9.14
C HIS A 169 -13.73 13.81 -7.85
N SER A 170 -13.49 14.77 -6.97
CA SER A 170 -12.80 14.55 -5.71
C SER A 170 -13.36 15.43 -4.60
N GLU A 171 -13.30 14.93 -3.37
CA GLU A 171 -13.82 15.60 -2.18
C GLU A 171 -12.72 15.71 -1.10
N PRO A 172 -12.70 16.79 -0.29
CA PRO A 172 -11.88 16.86 0.90
C PRO A 172 -12.13 15.68 1.83
N HIS A 173 -11.07 15.08 2.37
CA HIS A 173 -11.20 14.01 3.36
C HIS A 173 -10.63 14.46 4.71
N PRO A 174 -11.33 14.26 5.84
CA PRO A 174 -10.92 14.78 7.15
C PRO A 174 -9.66 14.12 7.74
N ILE A 175 -9.12 13.07 7.10
CA ILE A 175 -7.94 12.35 7.59
C ILE A 175 -6.68 13.23 7.64
N ALA A 176 -6.54 14.18 6.70
CA ALA A 176 -5.43 15.14 6.68
C ALA A 176 -5.88 16.42 5.95
N LYS A 177 -5.30 17.58 6.28
CA LYS A 177 -5.70 18.87 5.70
C LYS A 177 -5.50 18.98 4.18
N SER A 178 -4.56 18.20 3.66
CA SER A 178 -4.21 18.16 2.23
C SER A 178 -4.89 17.01 1.47
N ALA A 179 -5.70 16.19 2.15
CA ALA A 179 -6.25 14.97 1.57
C ALA A 179 -7.47 15.23 0.69
N LEU A 180 -7.43 14.68 -0.52
CA LEU A 180 -8.59 14.54 -1.40
C LEU A 180 -8.87 13.06 -1.65
N LEU A 181 -10.13 12.65 -1.48
CA LEU A 181 -10.65 11.37 -1.92
C LEU A 181 -11.16 11.50 -3.35
N VAL A 182 -10.66 10.68 -4.27
CA VAL A 182 -11.17 10.62 -5.64
C VAL A 182 -12.41 9.74 -5.70
N ILE A 183 -13.56 10.36 -6.01
CA ILE A 183 -14.88 9.72 -6.11
C ILE A 183 -15.08 9.09 -7.50
N ASP A 184 -14.63 9.78 -8.55
CA ASP A 184 -14.68 9.28 -9.93
C ASP A 184 -13.47 9.75 -10.75
N GLY A 185 -13.16 9.04 -11.83
CA GLY A 185 -12.09 9.43 -12.75
C GLY A 185 -10.68 9.03 -12.31
N ALA A 186 -10.53 8.17 -11.30
CA ALA A 186 -9.23 7.76 -10.72
C ALA A 186 -8.16 7.31 -11.75
N ARG A 187 -8.56 6.69 -12.87
CA ARG A 187 -7.64 6.26 -13.95
C ARG A 187 -7.04 7.43 -14.76
N ARG A 188 -7.56 8.65 -14.58
CA ARG A 188 -7.11 9.89 -15.25
C ARG A 188 -6.15 10.70 -14.40
N VAL A 189 -6.06 10.46 -13.09
CA VAL A 189 -5.24 11.24 -12.14
C VAL A 189 -3.80 11.42 -12.61
N ALA A 190 -3.11 10.34 -13.00
CA ALA A 190 -1.71 10.43 -13.42
C ALA A 190 -1.48 11.26 -14.71
N ARG A 191 -2.56 11.64 -15.41
CA ARG A 191 -2.55 12.48 -16.63
C ARG A 191 -3.21 13.84 -16.40
N SER A 192 -3.67 14.14 -15.19
CA SER A 192 -4.31 15.42 -14.89
C SER A 192 -3.27 16.52 -14.73
N ARG A 193 -3.67 17.76 -15.00
CA ARG A 193 -2.84 18.95 -14.77
C ARG A 193 -2.43 19.05 -13.31
N ALA A 194 -3.36 18.78 -12.38
CA ALA A 194 -3.06 18.77 -10.94
C ALA A 194 -1.86 17.87 -10.58
N TYR A 195 -1.76 16.68 -11.19
CA TYR A 195 -0.62 15.78 -10.97
C TYR A 195 0.63 16.23 -11.75
N LEU A 196 0.47 16.53 -13.04
CA LEU A 196 1.57 16.87 -13.95
C LEU A 196 2.27 18.20 -13.60
N ASP A 197 1.54 19.13 -13.00
CA ASP A 197 2.07 20.44 -12.56
C ASP A 197 2.58 20.40 -11.11
N GLY A 198 2.50 19.24 -10.44
CA GLY A 198 2.99 19.03 -9.07
C GLY A 198 2.16 19.69 -7.98
N LEU A 199 0.87 19.93 -8.26
CA LEU A 199 -0.10 20.49 -7.31
C LEU A 199 -0.72 19.39 -6.43
N ALA A 200 -0.71 18.14 -6.90
CA ALA A 200 -1.16 16.97 -6.14
C ALA A 200 -0.27 15.75 -6.39
N GLU A 201 -0.16 14.90 -5.38
CA GLU A 201 0.55 13.62 -5.44
C GLU A 201 -0.39 12.46 -5.07
N LEU A 202 -0.23 11.30 -5.71
CA LEU A 202 -0.90 10.07 -5.29
C LEU A 202 -0.27 9.60 -3.97
N GLN A 203 -1.03 9.65 -2.89
CA GLN A 203 -0.57 9.21 -1.57
C GLN A 203 -1.76 8.78 -0.70
N ASP A 204 -1.61 7.63 -0.04
CA ASP A 204 -2.60 7.14 0.93
C ASP A 204 -2.86 8.12 2.08
N GLY A 205 -4.11 8.21 2.54
CA GLY A 205 -4.52 9.18 3.55
C GLY A 205 -3.86 8.97 4.92
N SER A 206 -3.65 7.71 5.36
CA SER A 206 -2.95 7.45 6.63
C SER A 206 -1.50 7.89 6.56
N GLY A 207 -0.86 7.69 5.40
CA GLY A 207 0.48 8.22 5.14
C GLY A 207 0.54 9.75 5.17
N GLN A 208 -0.48 10.43 4.65
CA GLN A 208 -0.58 11.90 4.71
C GLN A 208 -0.73 12.39 6.16
N ALA A 209 -1.65 11.79 6.91
CA ALA A 209 -1.91 12.14 8.30
C ALA A 209 -0.69 11.90 9.20
N ALA A 210 0.01 10.77 9.01
CA ALA A 210 1.23 10.47 9.72
C ALA A 210 2.33 11.52 9.45
N MET A 211 2.46 12.00 8.21
CA MET A 211 3.42 13.06 7.91
C MET A 211 2.98 14.41 8.46
N GLU A 212 1.68 14.73 8.48
CA GLU A 212 1.16 15.98 9.04
C GLU A 212 1.37 16.07 10.57
N ALA A 213 1.38 14.92 11.26
CA ALA A 213 1.64 14.86 12.69
C ALA A 213 3.10 15.19 13.06
N ILE A 214 4.04 15.15 12.09
CA ILE A 214 5.47 15.34 12.36
C ILE A 214 5.77 16.82 12.64
N PRO A 215 6.27 17.16 13.83
CA PRO A 215 6.66 18.53 14.14
C PRO A 215 7.97 18.86 13.42
N LEU A 216 7.86 19.60 12.32
CA LEU A 216 9.02 20.02 11.53
C LEU A 216 9.96 20.92 12.36
N PRO A 217 11.28 20.66 12.33
CA PRO A 217 12.24 21.52 12.99
C PRO A 217 12.35 22.87 12.27
N SER A 218 12.63 23.94 13.02
CA SER A 218 12.80 25.29 12.47
C SER A 218 14.12 25.45 11.68
N ASN A 219 15.10 24.58 11.95
CA ASN A 219 16.41 24.56 11.32
C ASN A 219 16.98 23.12 11.25
N GLY A 220 18.12 22.97 10.58
CA GLY A 220 18.78 21.68 10.38
C GLY A 220 18.21 20.87 9.23
N GLY A 221 18.94 19.81 8.88
CA GLY A 221 18.58 18.89 7.80
C GLY A 221 17.55 17.86 8.22
N ILE A 222 16.63 17.53 7.32
CA ILE A 222 15.71 16.41 7.46
C ILE A 222 16.16 15.28 6.54
N LEU A 223 16.31 14.07 7.06
CA LEU A 223 16.63 12.89 6.26
C LEU A 223 15.42 11.94 6.19
N ASP A 224 14.96 11.61 4.98
CA ASP A 224 14.15 10.42 4.73
C ASP A 224 15.10 9.23 4.47
N TYR A 225 15.29 8.39 5.49
CA TYR A 225 16.33 7.33 5.52
C TYR A 225 15.94 6.09 4.71
N CYS A 226 14.64 5.86 4.52
CA CYS A 226 14.10 4.76 3.71
C CYS A 226 13.09 5.33 2.69
N ALA A 227 13.57 6.24 1.86
CA ALA A 227 12.72 7.11 1.06
C ALA A 227 11.83 6.35 0.07
N GLY A 228 12.25 5.18 -0.42
CA GLY A 228 11.56 4.46 -1.49
C GLY A 228 11.33 5.38 -2.68
N GLY A 229 10.07 5.54 -3.10
CA GLY A 229 9.69 6.49 -4.17
C GLY A 229 9.73 7.97 -3.76
N GLY A 230 10.06 8.30 -2.51
CA GLY A 230 10.19 9.65 -1.96
C GLY A 230 8.89 10.38 -1.66
N GLY A 231 7.75 9.68 -1.61
CA GLY A 231 6.45 10.31 -1.35
C GLY A 231 6.37 11.03 0.01
N LYS A 232 7.08 10.52 1.02
CA LYS A 232 7.14 11.11 2.37
C LYS A 232 8.12 12.28 2.46
N ALA A 233 9.31 12.17 1.89
CA ALA A 233 10.20 13.32 1.66
C ALA A 233 9.45 14.51 1.01
N LEU A 234 8.68 14.26 -0.05
CA LEU A 234 7.88 15.28 -0.72
C LEU A 234 6.72 15.81 0.14
N ALA A 235 6.15 15.00 1.04
CA ALA A 235 5.15 15.47 2.01
C ALA A 235 5.76 16.47 3.00
N LEU A 236 6.93 16.14 3.54
CA LEU A 236 7.62 17.03 4.48
C LEU A 236 8.03 18.33 3.80
N ALA A 237 8.53 18.27 2.56
CA ALA A 237 8.83 19.46 1.77
C ALA A 237 7.60 20.35 1.55
N ALA A 238 6.46 19.75 1.18
CA ALA A 238 5.19 20.48 0.99
C ALA A 238 4.64 21.10 2.28
N GLN A 239 5.05 20.62 3.45
CA GLN A 239 4.72 21.19 4.76
C GLN A 239 5.70 22.31 5.20
N GLY A 240 6.71 22.61 4.40
CA GLY A 240 7.67 23.71 4.65
C GLY A 240 9.05 23.26 5.11
N ALA A 241 9.38 21.96 5.03
CA ALA A 241 10.75 21.50 5.25
C ALA A 241 11.67 22.12 4.18
N ARG A 242 12.66 22.91 4.64
CA ARG A 242 13.52 23.70 3.73
C ARG A 242 14.67 22.91 3.13
N LYS A 243 15.16 21.88 3.83
CA LYS A 243 16.30 21.06 3.39
C LYS A 243 16.03 19.59 3.68
N VAL A 244 15.65 18.87 2.63
CA VAL A 244 15.33 17.45 2.70
C VAL A 244 16.41 16.65 1.99
N TYR A 245 16.91 15.63 2.67
CA TYR A 245 17.78 14.61 2.11
C TYR A 245 16.99 13.31 1.98
N ALA A 246 17.27 12.54 0.94
CA ALA A 246 16.64 11.25 0.73
C ALA A 246 17.70 10.16 0.55
N HIS A 247 17.51 9.05 1.23
CA HIS A 247 18.33 7.86 1.13
C HIS A 247 17.44 6.61 1.09
N ASP A 248 17.89 5.59 0.36
CA ASP A 248 17.34 4.25 0.42
C ASP A 248 18.49 3.27 0.14
N ILE A 249 18.48 2.12 0.81
CA ILE A 249 19.48 1.07 0.59
C ILE A 249 19.41 0.52 -0.83
N ASP A 250 18.21 0.54 -1.43
CA ASP A 250 18.00 0.25 -2.85
C ASP A 250 17.75 1.57 -3.61
N ALA A 251 18.83 2.13 -4.15
CA ALA A 251 18.79 3.37 -4.92
C ALA A 251 17.81 3.33 -6.11
N ALA A 252 17.50 2.14 -6.66
CA ALA A 252 16.55 2.01 -7.76
C ALA A 252 15.13 2.41 -7.36
N ARG A 253 14.77 2.30 -6.07
CA ARG A 253 13.45 2.71 -5.57
C ARG A 253 13.25 4.23 -5.65
N MET A 254 14.34 5.00 -5.60
CA MET A 254 14.35 6.46 -5.69
C MET A 254 14.43 6.98 -7.14
N ALA A 255 14.40 6.13 -8.16
CA ALA A 255 14.62 6.52 -9.56
C ALA A 255 13.70 7.65 -10.05
N ASP A 256 12.45 7.67 -9.60
CA ASP A 256 11.48 8.70 -9.99
C ASP A 256 11.55 9.98 -9.13
N LEU A 257 12.23 9.93 -7.97
CA LEU A 257 12.23 11.03 -7.00
C LEU A 257 12.76 12.36 -7.58
N PRO A 258 13.87 12.42 -8.35
CA PRO A 258 14.34 13.68 -8.91
C PRO A 258 13.29 14.39 -9.78
N ALA A 259 12.63 13.64 -10.66
CA ALA A 259 11.60 14.19 -11.54
C ALA A 259 10.36 14.64 -10.74
N ARG A 260 9.97 13.88 -9.72
CA ARG A 260 8.84 14.24 -8.85
C ARG A 260 9.15 15.47 -7.99
N ALA A 261 10.35 15.57 -7.44
CA ALA A 261 10.80 16.71 -6.65
C ALA A 261 10.86 17.99 -7.48
N ALA A 262 11.44 17.92 -8.68
CA ALA A 262 11.45 19.05 -9.62
C ALA A 262 10.01 19.48 -9.98
N ARG A 263 9.13 18.52 -10.29
CA ARG A 263 7.72 18.78 -10.60
C ARG A 263 6.97 19.42 -9.42
N SER A 264 7.22 18.97 -8.18
CA SER A 264 6.58 19.53 -6.98
C SER A 264 7.20 20.85 -6.51
N GLY A 265 8.36 21.24 -7.05
CA GLY A 265 9.14 22.38 -6.58
C GLY A 265 9.86 22.14 -5.25
N ALA A 266 10.10 20.87 -4.89
CA ALA A 266 10.79 20.50 -3.66
C ALA A 266 12.31 20.40 -3.90
N ASP A 267 13.09 20.94 -2.97
CA ASP A 267 14.55 20.74 -2.93
C ASP A 267 14.88 19.48 -2.12
N VAL A 268 15.19 18.40 -2.84
CA VAL A 268 15.52 17.09 -2.25
C VAL A 268 16.88 16.62 -2.77
N GLU A 269 17.87 16.55 -1.87
CA GLU A 269 19.21 16.03 -2.19
C GLU A 269 19.26 14.51 -1.93
N ILE A 270 19.50 13.71 -2.96
CA ILE A 270 19.66 12.25 -2.82
C ILE A 270 21.07 11.94 -2.32
N LEU A 271 21.16 11.16 -1.24
CA LEU A 271 22.41 10.76 -0.62
C LEU A 271 22.67 9.26 -0.81
N ASP A 272 23.90 8.95 -1.22
CA ASP A 272 24.48 7.61 -1.05
C ASP A 272 24.70 7.31 0.44
N GLY A 273 24.61 6.03 0.84
CA GLY A 273 24.79 5.61 2.23
C GLY A 273 26.12 6.07 2.84
N SER A 274 27.19 6.12 2.05
CA SER A 274 28.51 6.60 2.47
C SER A 274 28.54 8.09 2.83
N LYS A 275 27.60 8.89 2.32
CA LYS A 275 27.54 10.34 2.51
C LYS A 275 26.57 10.78 3.59
N LEU A 276 25.89 9.84 4.25
CA LEU A 276 24.92 10.14 5.31
C LEU A 276 25.56 10.87 6.50
N VAL A 277 26.79 10.50 6.85
CA VAL A 277 27.55 11.10 7.96
C VAL A 277 28.01 12.51 7.62
N ASP A 278 28.31 12.81 6.36
CA ASP A 278 28.81 14.12 5.91
C ASP A 278 27.79 15.25 6.11
N LYS A 279 26.49 14.91 6.15
CA LYS A 279 25.39 15.86 6.36
C LYS A 279 24.81 15.79 7.78
N ALA A 280 25.29 14.86 8.61
CA ALA A 280 24.91 14.75 10.00
C ALA A 280 25.56 15.86 10.86
N PRO A 281 25.01 16.20 12.03
CA PRO A 281 23.77 15.68 12.58
C PRO A 281 22.52 16.21 11.86
N TYR A 282 21.49 15.36 11.76
CA TYR A 282 20.17 15.76 11.29
C TYR A 282 19.30 16.23 12.46
N SER A 283 18.43 17.22 12.22
CA SER A 283 17.45 17.66 13.21
C SER A 283 16.22 16.74 13.23
N LEU A 284 15.91 16.09 12.10
CA LEU A 284 14.89 15.07 12.00
C LEU A 284 15.33 13.96 11.05
N ILE A 285 15.12 12.71 11.44
CA ILE A 285 15.24 11.56 10.55
C ILE A 285 13.91 10.82 10.52
N LEU A 286 13.40 10.55 9.32
CA LEU A 286 12.26 9.69 9.07
C LEU A 286 12.75 8.33 8.58
N CYS A 287 12.35 7.28 9.28
CA CYS A 287 12.54 5.89 8.90
C CYS A 287 11.17 5.29 8.54
N ASP A 288 10.79 5.38 7.27
CA ASP A 288 9.68 4.58 6.71
C ASP A 288 10.15 3.15 6.47
N ALA A 289 10.22 2.39 7.56
CA ALA A 289 10.97 1.15 7.60
C ALA A 289 10.33 0.08 6.70
N PRO A 290 11.14 -0.75 6.00
CA PRO A 290 10.66 -1.93 5.32
C PRO A 290 9.87 -2.83 6.29
N CYS A 291 8.66 -3.21 5.91
CA CYS A 291 7.76 -4.00 6.74
C CYS A 291 6.94 -5.01 5.92
N SER A 292 6.07 -5.76 6.59
CA SER A 292 5.17 -6.75 5.97
C SER A 292 4.17 -6.13 4.99
N GLY A 293 3.93 -4.82 5.10
CA GLY A 293 2.88 -4.11 4.38
C GLY A 293 1.47 -4.55 4.77
N SER A 294 1.28 -5.15 5.95
CA SER A 294 0.01 -5.74 6.40
C SER A 294 -1.18 -4.78 6.43
N GLY A 295 -0.93 -3.46 6.53
CA GLY A 295 -1.97 -2.44 6.40
C GLY A 295 -2.36 -2.11 4.95
N THR A 296 -1.58 -2.54 3.97
CA THR A 296 -1.68 -2.13 2.56
C THR A 296 -1.99 -3.29 1.60
N TRP A 297 -2.30 -4.49 2.10
CA TRP A 297 -2.53 -5.65 1.25
C TRP A 297 -3.71 -5.49 0.28
N ARG A 298 -4.65 -4.56 0.48
CA ARG A 298 -5.63 -4.23 -0.57
C ARG A 298 -5.00 -3.62 -1.84
N ARG A 299 -3.80 -3.04 -1.75
CA ARG A 299 -3.01 -2.53 -2.88
C ARG A 299 -2.11 -3.61 -3.48
N THR A 300 -1.53 -4.46 -2.62
CA THR A 300 -0.62 -5.55 -3.00
C THR A 300 -1.12 -6.89 -2.41
N PRO A 301 -2.24 -7.43 -2.91
CA PRO A 301 -2.97 -8.52 -2.24
C PRO A 301 -2.27 -9.88 -2.30
N ASP A 302 -1.31 -10.03 -3.20
CA ASP A 302 -0.49 -11.24 -3.29
C ASP A 302 0.56 -11.31 -2.17
N ALA A 303 0.90 -10.19 -1.52
CA ALA A 303 1.93 -10.14 -0.49
C ALA A 303 1.54 -10.92 0.77
N LYS A 304 0.28 -10.87 1.21
CA LYS A 304 -0.19 -11.60 2.41
C LYS A 304 -0.05 -13.11 2.29
N TRP A 305 -0.17 -13.64 1.07
CA TRP A 305 -0.03 -15.07 0.78
C TRP A 305 1.42 -15.54 0.68
N ARG A 306 2.36 -14.62 0.49
CA ARG A 306 3.79 -14.90 0.43
C ARG A 306 4.53 -14.63 1.73
N LEU A 307 3.91 -13.90 2.66
CA LEU A 307 4.52 -13.62 3.95
C LEU A 307 4.58 -14.92 4.76
N THR A 308 5.76 -15.19 5.32
CA THR A 308 5.98 -16.29 6.26
C THR A 308 6.44 -15.74 7.61
N PRO A 309 6.33 -16.50 8.71
CA PRO A 309 6.86 -16.10 10.00
C PRO A 309 8.36 -15.75 9.95
N GLU A 310 9.16 -16.52 9.21
CA GLU A 310 10.60 -16.30 9.06
C GLU A 310 10.87 -14.96 8.35
N ARG A 311 10.10 -14.66 7.30
CA ARG A 311 10.23 -13.38 6.60
C ARG A 311 9.82 -12.20 7.49
N LEU A 312 8.81 -12.37 8.34
CA LEU A 312 8.43 -11.37 9.34
C LEU A 312 9.55 -11.15 10.37
N ASP A 313 10.25 -12.21 10.79
CA ASP A 313 11.41 -12.11 11.68
C ASP A 313 12.58 -11.36 11.03
N GLU A 314 12.88 -11.62 9.76
CA GLU A 314 13.89 -10.87 9.00
C GLU A 314 13.57 -9.37 8.92
N LEU A 315 12.30 -9.03 8.64
CA LEU A 315 11.84 -7.63 8.60
C LEU A 315 12.01 -6.94 9.95
N LYS A 316 11.63 -7.61 11.04
CA LYS A 316 11.80 -7.11 12.41
C LYS A 316 13.26 -6.85 12.77
N GLN A 317 14.19 -7.69 12.32
CA GLN A 317 15.62 -7.50 12.54
C GLN A 317 16.15 -6.29 11.75
N MET A 318 15.73 -6.17 10.48
CA MET A 318 16.07 -5.03 9.62
C MET A 318 15.56 -3.70 10.21
N GLN A 319 14.31 -3.66 10.69
CA GLN A 319 13.72 -2.50 11.37
C GLN A 319 14.55 -2.08 12.59
N SER A 320 14.95 -3.04 13.43
CA SER A 320 15.80 -2.77 14.61
C SER A 320 17.21 -2.30 14.23
N ALA A 321 17.78 -2.77 13.12
CA ALA A 321 19.06 -2.27 12.61
C ALA A 321 18.93 -0.80 12.15
N ILE A 322 17.92 -0.50 11.33
CA ILE A 322 17.63 0.86 10.83
C ILE A 322 17.45 1.84 11.99
N LEU A 323 16.64 1.50 13.00
CA LEU A 323 16.44 2.33 14.19
C LEU A 323 17.77 2.68 14.89
N ARG A 324 18.65 1.69 15.08
CA ARG A 324 19.96 1.91 15.73
C ARG A 324 20.89 2.78 14.89
N GLU A 325 20.95 2.53 13.59
CA GLU A 325 21.82 3.27 12.67
C GLU A 325 21.36 4.72 12.51
N ALA A 326 20.06 4.93 12.25
CA ALA A 326 19.47 6.25 12.13
C ALA A 326 19.64 7.07 13.42
N ALA A 327 19.44 6.48 14.59
CA ALA A 327 19.61 7.16 15.88
C ALA A 327 21.00 7.77 16.07
N GLN A 328 22.06 7.20 15.48
CA GLN A 328 23.42 7.74 15.59
C GLN A 328 23.62 9.03 14.79
N LEU A 329 22.79 9.24 13.75
CA LEU A 329 22.86 10.40 12.86
C LEU A 329 22.01 11.59 13.38
N VAL A 330 21.17 11.38 14.39
CA VAL A 330 20.32 12.43 14.96
C VAL A 330 21.11 13.29 15.94
N GLY A 331 21.04 14.61 15.76
CA GLY A 331 21.65 15.59 16.67
C GLY A 331 21.01 15.63 18.06
N SER A 332 21.66 16.31 19.00
CA SER A 332 21.07 16.63 20.30
C SER A 332 19.78 17.43 20.15
N GLY A 333 18.73 17.04 20.86
CA GLY A 333 17.39 17.63 20.72
C GLY A 333 16.68 17.32 19.39
N GLY A 334 17.29 16.50 18.52
CA GLY A 334 16.70 16.05 17.28
C GLY A 334 15.67 14.93 17.47
N ARG A 335 14.96 14.60 16.39
CA ARG A 335 13.88 13.60 16.39
C ARG A 335 14.18 12.45 15.44
N LEU A 336 13.81 11.25 15.86
CA LEU A 336 13.75 10.06 15.02
C LEU A 336 12.28 9.65 14.88
N ILE A 337 11.79 9.65 13.65
CA ILE A 337 10.43 9.26 13.32
C ILE A 337 10.49 7.86 12.75
N TYR A 338 9.84 6.91 13.40
CA TYR A 338 9.68 5.56 12.90
C TYR A 338 8.27 5.42 12.32
N ALA A 339 8.16 4.86 11.12
CA ALA A 339 6.89 4.63 10.48
C ALA A 339 6.88 3.29 9.75
N THR A 340 5.72 2.64 9.72
CA THR A 340 5.48 1.44 8.90
C THR A 340 4.08 1.47 8.31
N CYS A 341 3.87 0.77 7.20
CA CYS A 341 2.55 0.44 6.71
C CYS A 341 2.06 -0.96 7.17
N SER A 342 2.45 -1.33 8.39
CA SER A 342 2.03 -2.57 9.06
C SER A 342 1.01 -2.30 10.15
N VAL A 343 0.07 -3.23 10.33
CA VAL A 343 -0.86 -3.27 11.46
C VAL A 343 -0.35 -4.17 12.60
N LEU A 344 0.72 -4.94 12.38
CA LEU A 344 1.23 -5.92 13.33
C LEU A 344 2.01 -5.24 14.47
N HIS A 345 1.65 -5.56 15.72
CA HIS A 345 2.32 -5.05 16.92
C HIS A 345 3.82 -5.35 16.92
N ALA A 346 4.19 -6.53 16.40
CA ALA A 346 5.57 -7.00 16.37
C ALA A 346 6.52 -6.11 15.52
N GLU A 347 5.99 -5.40 14.52
CA GLU A 347 6.72 -4.46 13.65
C GLU A 347 6.56 -2.99 14.09
N ASN A 348 5.70 -2.72 15.07
CA ASN A 348 5.32 -1.39 15.49
C ASN A 348 5.80 -1.13 16.93
N GLU A 349 4.89 -1.17 17.90
CA GLU A 349 5.17 -0.88 19.30
C GLU A 349 6.31 -1.73 19.85
N ALA A 350 6.33 -3.04 19.55
CA ALA A 350 7.38 -3.92 20.02
C ALA A 350 8.79 -3.55 19.51
N ARG A 351 8.90 -2.91 18.33
CA ARG A 351 10.19 -2.40 17.82
C ARG A 351 10.63 -1.16 18.58
N ILE A 352 9.68 -0.27 18.87
CA ILE A 352 9.93 0.95 19.61
C ILE A 352 10.33 0.64 21.06
N ASP A 353 9.59 -0.22 21.74
CA ASP A 353 9.89 -0.62 23.12
C ASP A 353 11.28 -1.24 23.23
N ALA A 354 11.64 -2.14 22.31
CA ALA A 354 12.96 -2.76 22.27
C ALA A 354 14.08 -1.73 22.01
N PHE A 355 13.84 -0.75 21.14
CA PHE A 355 14.79 0.34 20.89
C PHE A 355 14.99 1.19 22.16
N LEU A 356 13.91 1.66 22.79
CA LEU A 356 13.98 2.51 23.98
C LEU A 356 14.65 1.81 25.16
N GLN A 357 14.40 0.51 25.35
CA GLN A 357 15.09 -0.30 26.36
C GLN A 357 16.61 -0.39 26.10
N ALA A 358 17.02 -0.46 24.83
CA ALA A 358 18.42 -0.54 24.43
C ALA A 358 19.13 0.82 24.35
N THR A 359 18.40 1.93 24.27
CA THR A 359 18.96 3.29 24.09
C THR A 359 18.42 4.29 25.12
N PRO A 360 18.99 4.35 26.35
CA PRO A 360 18.42 5.11 27.47
C PRO A 360 18.29 6.63 27.28
N ASN A 361 19.00 7.21 26.32
CA ASN A 361 18.94 8.66 26.01
C ASN A 361 17.82 9.02 25.03
N TRP A 362 16.86 8.13 24.82
CA TRP A 362 15.71 8.34 23.94
C TRP A 362 14.42 8.11 24.70
N HIS A 363 13.38 8.84 24.29
CA HIS A 363 12.02 8.62 24.79
C HIS A 363 11.00 8.83 23.67
N GLN A 364 9.85 8.16 23.78
CA GLN A 364 8.72 8.37 22.89
C GLN A 364 7.97 9.64 23.29
N THR A 365 7.72 10.50 22.31
CA THR A 365 6.94 11.74 22.48
C THR A 365 5.54 11.65 21.87
N PHE A 366 5.36 10.73 20.92
CA PHE A 366 4.10 10.53 20.21
C PHE A 366 4.08 9.14 19.59
N ALA A 367 2.91 8.52 19.52
CA ALA A 367 2.66 7.36 18.67
C ALA A 367 1.20 7.34 18.23
N GLN A 368 0.95 6.86 17.02
CA GLN A 368 -0.40 6.70 16.48
C GLN A 368 -0.47 5.48 15.55
N ARG A 369 -1.51 4.66 15.74
CA ARG A 369 -1.95 3.64 14.79
C ARG A 369 -3.10 4.21 13.96
N PHE A 370 -3.07 3.91 12.67
CA PHE A 370 -4.15 4.15 11.73
C PHE A 370 -4.71 2.79 11.30
N ASP A 371 -6.02 2.63 11.43
CA ASP A 371 -6.71 1.42 10.98
C ASP A 371 -6.90 1.41 9.46
N VAL A 372 -7.04 0.22 8.88
CA VAL A 372 -7.49 0.09 7.49
C VAL A 372 -8.93 0.59 7.40
N SER A 373 -9.14 1.66 6.64
CA SER A 373 -10.43 2.35 6.54
C SER A 373 -10.69 2.89 5.13
N ASP A 374 -11.84 3.53 4.94
CA ASP A 374 -12.20 4.20 3.68
C ASP A 374 -11.37 5.47 3.42
N GLY A 375 -10.67 5.98 4.44
CA GLY A 375 -9.80 7.15 4.34
C GLY A 375 -8.33 6.82 4.14
N GLY A 376 -7.89 5.59 4.44
CA GLY A 376 -6.47 5.26 4.43
C GLY A 376 -6.17 3.80 4.77
N ASP A 377 -4.95 3.39 4.48
CA ASP A 377 -4.44 2.05 4.78
C ASP A 377 -4.06 1.93 6.26
N GLY A 378 -3.78 0.70 6.69
CA GLY A 378 -3.20 0.46 8.00
C GLY A 378 -1.78 1.06 8.07
N PHE A 379 -1.52 1.86 9.11
CA PHE A 379 -0.25 2.58 9.23
C PHE A 379 0.11 2.79 10.70
N PHE A 380 1.40 2.96 10.99
CA PHE A 380 1.89 3.30 12.31
C PHE A 380 2.97 4.36 12.21
N VAL A 381 2.98 5.30 13.16
CA VAL A 381 4.04 6.28 13.31
C VAL A 381 4.37 6.48 14.80
N ALA A 382 5.66 6.57 15.12
CA ALA A 382 6.15 6.90 16.45
C ALA A 382 7.24 7.99 16.35
N HIS A 383 7.16 8.99 17.21
CA HIS A 383 8.14 10.08 17.29
C HIS A 383 9.00 9.90 18.54
N LEU A 384 10.29 9.73 18.32
CA LEU A 384 11.29 9.58 19.37
C LEU A 384 12.12 10.85 19.45
N ALA A 385 12.42 11.29 20.66
CA ALA A 385 13.29 12.44 20.90
C ALA A 385 14.51 12.02 21.70
N ARG A 386 15.66 12.58 21.32
CA ARG A 386 16.92 12.40 22.03
C ARG A 386 16.99 13.40 23.19
N ILE A 387 17.25 12.89 24.40
CA ILE A 387 17.41 13.68 25.64
C ILE A 387 18.65 14.58 25.53
#